data_AF-A0A944BPV0-F1
#
_entry.id   AF-A0A944BPV0-F1
#
_cell.length_a   1.000
_cell.length_b   1.000
_cell.length_c   1.000
_cell.angle_alpha   90.00
_cell.angle_beta   90.00
_cell.angle_gamma   90.00
#
_symmetry.space_group_name_H-M   'P 1'
#
loop_
_entity.id
_entity.type
_entity.pdbx_description
1 polymer ?
#
loop_
_entity_poly.entity_id
_entity_poly.type
_entity_poly.pdbx_seq_one_letter_code
_entity_poly.pdbx_strand_id
1 'polypeptide(L)'
;YYDVLVNNANYPTSVDRICAGDYFAKFNDLAQWIYVESHATQGISQTRWVSLLFRYMTEVANISPEASALCLIEDYLRSRKEDIPPVLRPYLPEDFSISACKRASHHGGGHIRQEKHLDIAEAASPRNIEPSKPKKG
;
A
#
# COMPACT_ATOMS: atom_id res chain seq x y z
N TYR A 1 -8.47 5.83 -11.33
CA TYR A 1 -7.27 4.98 -11.42
C TYR A 1 -6.43 5.06 -10.14
N TYR A 2 -6.27 6.23 -9.52
CA TYR A 2 -5.67 6.35 -8.18
C TYR A 2 -6.29 5.41 -7.14
N ASP A 3 -7.60 5.16 -7.22
CA ASP A 3 -8.28 4.21 -6.33
C ASP A 3 -7.74 2.78 -6.44
N VAL A 4 -7.26 2.36 -7.62
CA VAL A 4 -6.64 1.04 -7.81
C VAL A 4 -5.34 0.96 -7.02
N LEU A 5 -4.53 2.04 -7.05
CA LEU A 5 -3.31 2.14 -6.26
C LEU A 5 -3.65 2.13 -4.78
N VAL A 6 -4.53 3.01 -4.31
CA VAL A 6 -4.85 3.14 -2.87
C VAL A 6 -5.43 1.84 -2.29
N ASN A 7 -6.29 1.15 -3.03
CA ASN A 7 -6.88 -0.11 -2.58
C ASN A 7 -5.88 -1.29 -2.59
N ASN A 8 -4.83 -1.21 -3.40
CA ASN A 8 -3.76 -2.21 -3.46
C ASN A 8 -2.46 -1.73 -2.77
N ALA A 9 -2.47 -0.54 -2.15
CA ALA A 9 -1.29 0.15 -1.59
C ALA A 9 -0.87 -0.44 -0.24
N ASN A 10 -0.49 -1.71 -0.24
CA ASN A 10 0.30 -2.31 0.82
C ASN A 10 1.73 -2.63 0.35
N TYR A 11 2.29 -1.76 -0.51
CA TYR A 11 3.65 -1.88 -1.05
C TYR A 11 4.51 -0.63 -0.80
N PRO A 12 4.66 -0.19 0.47
CA PRO A 12 5.40 1.03 0.78
C PRO A 12 6.86 0.95 0.31
N THR A 13 7.54 -0.19 0.51
CA THR A 13 8.96 -0.32 0.17
C THR A 13 9.18 -0.25 -1.34
N SER A 14 8.34 -0.93 -2.11
CA SER A 14 8.42 -0.94 -3.59
C SER A 14 8.08 0.42 -4.18
N VAL A 15 7.04 1.09 -3.67
CA VAL A 15 6.67 2.43 -4.13
C VAL A 15 7.75 3.45 -3.78
N ASP A 16 8.31 3.41 -2.58
CA ASP A 16 9.40 4.31 -2.19
C ASP A 16 10.63 4.12 -3.08
N ARG A 17 10.95 2.87 -3.44
CA ARG A 17 12.07 2.56 -4.34
C ARG A 17 11.84 3.08 -5.76
N ILE A 18 10.62 2.97 -6.28
CA ILE A 18 10.24 3.53 -7.58
C ILE A 18 10.33 5.06 -7.52
N CYS A 19 9.75 5.67 -6.49
CA CYS A 19 9.46 7.09 -6.40
C CYS A 19 10.63 7.92 -5.83
N ALA A 20 11.76 7.30 -5.50
CA ALA A 20 12.93 7.97 -4.94
C ALA A 20 13.38 9.17 -5.80
N GLY A 21 13.57 10.33 -5.16
CA GLY A 21 13.99 11.59 -5.79
C GLY A 21 12.85 12.55 -6.12
N ASP A 22 11.85 12.10 -6.87
CA ASP A 22 10.65 12.90 -7.19
C ASP A 22 9.40 12.02 -7.04
N TYR A 23 8.78 12.12 -5.86
CA TYR A 23 7.70 11.23 -5.50
C TYR A 23 6.44 11.48 -6.34
N PHE A 24 6.11 12.75 -6.57
CA PHE A 24 4.86 13.10 -7.24
C PHE A 24 4.90 12.70 -8.71
N ALA A 25 5.97 13.07 -9.44
CA ALA A 25 6.08 12.77 -10.85
C ALA A 25 6.12 11.25 -11.09
N LYS A 26 6.99 10.53 -10.37
CA LYS A 26 7.16 9.09 -10.56
C LYS A 26 5.95 8.28 -10.10
N PHE A 27 5.26 8.71 -9.05
CA PHE A 27 4.01 8.08 -8.65
C PHE A 27 2.91 8.28 -9.71
N ASN A 28 2.83 9.48 -10.30
CA ASN A 28 1.92 9.74 -11.40
C ASN A 28 2.25 8.89 -12.63
N ASP A 29 3.54 8.77 -12.99
CA ASP A 29 3.99 7.92 -14.11
C ASP A 29 3.65 6.45 -13.88
N LEU A 30 3.87 5.94 -12.66
CA LEU A 30 3.45 4.60 -12.25
C LEU A 30 1.94 4.41 -12.40
N ALA A 31 1.16 5.36 -11.88
CA ALA A 31 -0.30 5.31 -11.92
C ALA A 31 -0.85 5.31 -13.34
N GLN A 32 -0.29 6.16 -14.20
CA GLN A 32 -0.64 6.22 -15.61
C GLN A 32 -0.25 4.95 -16.35
N TRP A 33 0.97 4.43 -16.13
CA TRP A 33 1.43 3.20 -16.78
C TRP A 33 0.57 2.00 -16.40
N ILE A 34 0.25 1.83 -15.12
CA ILE A 34 -0.61 0.74 -14.64
C ILE A 34 -2.00 0.85 -15.25
N TYR A 35 -2.55 2.06 -15.36
CA TYR A 35 -3.86 2.26 -15.98
C TYR A 35 -3.85 1.87 -17.46
N VAL A 36 -2.82 2.26 -18.21
CA VAL A 36 -2.65 1.90 -19.62
C VAL A 36 -2.53 0.38 -19.78
N GLU A 37 -1.72 -0.28 -18.96
CA GLU A 37 -1.44 -1.71 -19.09
C GLU A 37 -2.60 -2.61 -18.63
N SER A 38 -3.31 -2.19 -17.58
CA SER A 38 -4.38 -3.01 -17.00
C SER A 38 -5.76 -2.73 -17.59
N HIS A 39 -5.97 -1.53 -18.12
CA HIS A 39 -7.29 -0.93 -18.41
C HIS A 39 -8.30 -1.06 -17.25
N ALA A 40 -7.82 -1.39 -16.05
CA ALA A 40 -8.66 -1.68 -14.91
C ALA A 40 -8.93 -0.38 -14.14
N THR A 41 -10.20 -0.12 -13.88
CA THR A 41 -10.64 1.01 -13.07
C THR A 41 -10.90 0.60 -11.61
N GLN A 42 -11.15 -0.68 -11.35
CA GLN A 42 -11.35 -1.29 -10.02
C GLN A 42 -10.93 -2.79 -10.04
N GLY A 43 -10.63 -3.36 -8.86
CA GLY A 43 -10.62 -4.82 -8.66
C GLY A 43 -9.50 -5.61 -9.36
N ILE A 44 -8.23 -5.22 -9.19
CA ILE A 44 -7.09 -6.05 -9.62
C ILE A 44 -6.79 -7.11 -8.55
N SER A 45 -6.57 -8.37 -8.95
CA SER A 45 -6.12 -9.40 -8.01
C SER A 45 -4.71 -9.09 -7.50
N GLN A 46 -4.40 -9.42 -6.25
CA GLN A 46 -3.07 -9.15 -5.68
C GLN A 46 -1.94 -9.74 -6.54
N THR A 47 -2.13 -10.94 -7.11
CA THR A 47 -1.12 -11.57 -7.97
C THR A 47 -0.89 -10.77 -9.24
N ARG A 48 -1.96 -10.29 -9.90
CA ARG A 48 -1.84 -9.45 -11.09
C ARG A 48 -1.22 -8.09 -10.77
N TRP A 49 -1.54 -7.53 -9.60
CA TRP A 49 -0.93 -6.31 -9.10
C TRP A 49 0.59 -6.46 -8.93
N VAL A 50 1.06 -7.55 -8.30
CA VAL A 50 2.49 -7.85 -8.19
C VAL A 50 3.14 -7.99 -9.55
N SER A 51 2.50 -8.69 -10.50
CA SER A 51 3.06 -8.82 -11.85
C SER A 51 3.21 -7.48 -12.57
N LEU A 52 2.24 -6.58 -12.41
CA LEU A 52 2.31 -5.24 -13.01
C LEU A 52 3.42 -4.40 -12.36
N LEU A 53 3.52 -4.41 -11.04
CA LEU A 53 4.60 -3.71 -10.34
C LEU A 53 5.98 -4.26 -10.71
N PHE A 54 6.12 -5.58 -10.78
CA PHE A 54 7.37 -6.22 -11.18
C PHE A 54 7.80 -5.75 -12.57
N ARG A 55 6.88 -5.81 -13.55
CA ARG A 55 7.14 -5.33 -14.90
C ARG A 55 7.48 -3.85 -14.94
N TYR A 56 6.76 -3.00 -14.22
CA TYR A 56 7.10 -1.58 -14.15
C TYR A 56 8.53 -1.37 -13.61
N MET A 57 8.88 -2.05 -12.52
CA MET A 57 10.20 -1.93 -11.91
C MET A 57 11.33 -2.36 -12.86
N THR A 58 11.12 -3.42 -13.63
CA THR A 58 12.15 -3.96 -14.54
C THR A 58 12.19 -3.26 -15.90
N GLU A 59 11.02 -2.96 -16.48
CA GLU A 59 10.90 -2.44 -17.85
C GLU A 59 10.96 -0.90 -17.90
N VAL A 60 10.42 -0.22 -16.88
CA VAL A 60 10.31 1.25 -16.88
C VAL A 60 11.31 1.88 -15.91
N ALA A 61 11.36 1.39 -14.66
CA ALA A 61 12.27 1.93 -13.66
C ALA A 61 13.70 1.36 -13.77
N ASN A 62 13.92 0.39 -14.66
CA ASN A 62 15.22 -0.25 -14.95
C ASN A 62 15.95 -0.78 -13.69
N ILE A 63 15.17 -1.30 -12.73
CA ILE A 63 15.67 -1.96 -11.53
C ILE A 63 15.89 -3.44 -11.87
N SER A 64 17.03 -4.01 -11.45
CA SER A 64 17.37 -5.42 -11.72
C SER A 64 16.24 -6.36 -11.26
N PRO A 65 15.90 -7.41 -12.03
CA PRO A 65 14.83 -8.35 -11.69
C PRO A 65 14.95 -8.94 -10.28
N GLU A 66 16.15 -9.28 -9.83
CA GLU A 66 16.42 -9.85 -8.50
C GLU A 66 16.08 -8.83 -7.40
N ALA A 67 16.58 -7.60 -7.52
CA ALA A 67 16.29 -6.53 -6.56
C ALA A 67 14.81 -6.14 -6.54
N SER A 68 14.14 -6.19 -7.70
CA SER A 68 12.69 -5.96 -7.82
C SER A 68 11.90 -7.07 -7.13
N ALA A 69 12.29 -8.33 -7.33
CA ALA A 69 11.63 -9.48 -6.71
C ALA A 69 11.79 -9.51 -5.18
N LEU A 70 12.99 -9.22 -4.68
CA LEU A 70 13.25 -9.12 -3.24
C LEU A 70 12.48 -7.97 -2.58
N CYS A 71 12.34 -6.84 -3.28
CA CYS A 71 11.56 -5.70 -2.79
C CYS A 71 10.06 -6.04 -2.73
N LEU A 72 9.52 -6.62 -3.80
CA LEU A 72 8.10 -6.93 -3.89
C LEU A 72 7.69 -8.08 -2.96
N ILE A 73 8.57 -9.06 -2.73
CA ILE A 73 8.26 -10.16 -1.82
C ILE A 73 8.18 -9.68 -0.37
N GLU A 74 8.99 -8.70 0.02
CA GLU A 74 8.91 -8.10 1.37
C GLU A 74 7.53 -7.49 1.61
N ASP A 75 7.07 -6.65 0.68
CA ASP A 75 5.75 -6.04 0.75
C ASP A 75 4.60 -7.08 0.65
N TYR A 76 4.76 -8.08 -0.22
CA TYR A 76 3.77 -9.14 -0.39
C TYR A 76 3.56 -9.96 0.89
N LEU A 77 4.65 -10.31 1.57
CA LEU A 77 4.62 -11.09 2.81
C LEU A 77 4.08 -10.28 4.00
N ARG A 78 4.23 -8.94 4.01
CA ARG A 78 3.59 -8.07 5.02
C ARG A 78 2.06 -8.18 5.02
N SER A 79 1.46 -8.55 3.89
CA SER A 79 0.01 -8.74 3.74
C SER A 79 -0.50 -10.09 4.31
N ARG A 80 0.28 -10.74 5.18
CA ARG A 80 0.01 -12.06 5.82
C ARG A 80 -0.21 -13.23 4.86
N LYS A 81 0.29 -13.14 3.62
CA LYS A 81 0.28 -14.27 2.69
C LYS A 81 1.54 -15.11 2.88
N GLU A 82 1.39 -16.43 2.81
CA GLU A 82 2.51 -17.39 2.94
C GLU A 82 2.94 -17.99 1.60
N ASP A 83 2.33 -17.56 0.50
CA ASP A 83 2.68 -18.00 -0.85
C ASP A 83 3.58 -16.96 -1.55
N ILE A 84 4.44 -17.45 -2.44
CA ILE A 84 5.28 -16.63 -3.29
C ILE A 84 4.59 -16.49 -4.66
N PRO A 85 4.28 -15.26 -5.13
CA PRO A 85 3.73 -15.04 -6.45
C PRO A 85 4.56 -15.73 -7.54
N PRO A 86 3.95 -16.49 -8.46
CA PRO A 86 4.69 -17.23 -9.49
C PRO A 86 5.65 -16.39 -10.32
N VAL A 87 5.30 -15.11 -10.55
CA VAL A 87 6.13 -14.14 -11.29
C VAL A 87 7.45 -13.82 -10.59
N LEU A 88 7.53 -13.95 -9.26
CA LEU A 88 8.74 -13.62 -8.50
C LEU A 88 9.66 -14.83 -8.30
N ARG A 89 9.11 -16.06 -8.30
CA ARG A 89 9.85 -17.30 -7.99
C ARG A 89 11.17 -17.46 -8.77
N PRO A 90 11.24 -17.16 -10.08
CA PRO A 90 12.48 -17.34 -10.85
C PRO A 90 13.61 -16.39 -10.46
N TYR A 91 13.31 -15.30 -9.76
CA TYR A 91 14.24 -14.21 -9.44
C TYR A 91 14.66 -14.21 -7.97
N LEU A 92 14.18 -15.20 -7.19
CA LEU A 92 14.57 -15.36 -5.79
C LEU A 92 15.85 -16.18 -5.68
N PRO A 93 16.72 -15.88 -4.70
CA PRO A 93 17.87 -16.72 -4.39
C PRO A 93 17.46 -18.18 -4.09
N GLU A 94 18.34 -19.14 -4.40
CA GLU A 94 18.08 -20.56 -4.12
C GLU A 94 17.83 -20.83 -2.63
N ASP A 95 18.54 -20.12 -1.75
CA ASP A 95 18.41 -20.22 -0.29
C ASP A 95 17.29 -19.33 0.29
N PHE A 96 16.39 -18.80 -0.55
CA PHE A 96 15.34 -17.90 -0.10
C PHE A 96 14.37 -18.59 0.86
N SER A 97 14.18 -17.99 2.04
CA SER A 97 13.27 -18.49 3.07
C SER A 97 12.28 -17.41 3.51
N ILE A 98 10.98 -17.69 3.33
CA ILE A 98 9.88 -16.84 3.81
C ILE A 98 10.01 -16.58 5.32
N SER A 99 10.43 -17.60 6.07
CA SER A 99 10.66 -17.55 7.52
C SER A 99 11.74 -16.53 7.91
N ALA A 100 12.76 -16.34 7.06
CA ALA A 100 13.82 -15.36 7.29
C ALA A 100 13.31 -13.92 7.10
N CYS A 101 12.54 -13.67 6.04
CA CYS A 101 11.94 -12.35 5.78
C CYS A 101 11.01 -11.89 6.92
N LYS A 102 10.16 -12.79 7.46
CA LYS A 102 9.26 -12.45 8.58
C LYS A 102 10.02 -12.01 9.85
N ARG A 103 11.16 -12.64 10.15
CA ARG A 103 11.98 -12.28 11.33
C ARG A 103 12.57 -10.87 11.21
N ALA A 104 12.92 -10.45 9.99
CA ALA A 104 13.39 -9.10 9.71
C ALA A 104 12.27 -8.06 9.87
N SER A 105 11.07 -8.34 9.36
CA SER A 105 9.92 -7.43 9.49
C SER A 105 9.39 -7.28 10.92
N HIS A 106 9.53 -8.30 11.77
CA HIS A 106 9.11 -8.24 13.18
C HIS A 106 9.98 -7.31 14.05
N HIS A 107 11.18 -6.92 13.60
CA HIS A 107 12.05 -6.00 14.33
C HIS A 107 11.80 -4.51 13.98
N GLY A 108 10.87 -4.19 13.08
CA GLY A 108 10.61 -2.81 12.66
C GLY A 108 9.14 -2.51 12.40
N GLY A 109 8.46 -1.92 13.39
CA GLY A 109 7.20 -1.20 13.18
C GLY A 109 5.93 -1.93 13.59
N GLY A 110 5.84 -2.32 14.86
CA GLY A 110 4.56 -2.50 15.52
C GLY A 110 3.96 -1.13 15.89
N HIS A 111 2.76 -0.87 15.39
CA HIS A 111 1.87 0.27 15.68
C HIS A 111 2.30 1.68 15.20
N ILE A 112 1.30 2.41 14.68
CA ILE A 112 1.04 3.87 14.67
C ILE A 112 0.48 4.27 13.30
N ARG A 113 -0.80 3.95 13.02
CA ARG A 113 -1.61 4.68 12.01
C ARG A 113 -3.12 4.74 12.31
N GLN A 114 -3.60 4.25 13.46
CA GLN A 114 -5.04 4.35 13.79
C GLN A 114 -5.37 5.08 15.10
N GLU A 115 -4.39 5.58 15.86
CA GLU A 115 -4.67 6.27 17.13
C GLU A 115 -4.96 7.77 16.98
N LYS A 116 -4.97 8.33 15.76
CA LYS A 116 -5.22 9.78 15.56
C LYS A 116 -6.64 10.15 15.12
N HIS A 117 -7.57 9.19 15.01
CA HIS A 117 -8.95 9.47 14.58
C HIS A 117 -10.03 9.15 15.63
N LEU A 118 -9.65 8.98 16.90
CA LEU A 118 -10.62 8.76 17.98
C LEU A 118 -10.79 9.96 18.93
N ASP A 119 -9.86 10.93 18.94
CA ASP A 119 -9.89 12.02 19.95
C ASP A 119 -10.38 13.40 19.44
N ILE A 120 -10.94 13.52 18.23
CA ILE A 120 -11.42 14.83 17.70
C ILE A 120 -12.96 14.94 17.67
N ALA A 121 -13.72 13.89 18.00
CA ALA A 121 -15.19 13.90 17.87
C ALA A 121 -15.97 14.39 19.11
N GLU A 122 -15.32 14.80 20.21
CA GLU A 122 -15.99 15.19 21.47
C GLU A 122 -15.85 16.69 21.80
N ALA A 123 -15.87 17.59 20.80
CA ALA A 123 -15.79 19.04 21.06
C ALA A 123 -16.74 19.92 20.22
N ALA A 124 -17.78 19.33 19.63
CA ALA A 124 -18.84 20.10 18.96
C ALA A 124 -20.13 20.08 19.80
N SER A 125 -20.17 20.97 20.79
CA SER A 125 -21.37 21.35 21.53
C SER A 125 -22.43 21.98 20.61
N PRO A 126 -23.67 21.48 20.54
CA PRO A 126 -24.81 22.27 20.13
C PRO A 126 -25.47 22.93 21.34
N ARG A 127 -25.42 24.26 21.34
CA ARG A 127 -26.21 25.16 22.19
C ARG A 127 -27.68 24.76 22.17
N ASN A 128 -28.20 24.24 23.29
CA ASN A 128 -29.64 24.16 23.53
C ASN A 128 -30.12 25.52 24.04
N ILE A 129 -30.81 26.26 23.18
CA ILE A 129 -31.60 27.43 23.54
C ILE A 129 -32.92 26.89 24.11
N GLU A 130 -33.10 27.01 25.43
CA GLU A 130 -34.37 26.72 26.10
C GLU A 130 -35.46 27.70 25.65
N PRO A 131 -36.66 27.23 25.24
CA PRO A 131 -37.85 28.07 25.25
C PRO A 131 -38.51 28.06 26.63
N SER A 132 -38.50 29.22 27.27
CA SER A 132 -39.32 29.59 28.44
C SER A 132 -40.80 29.25 28.21
N LYS A 133 -41.37 28.40 29.07
CA LYS A 133 -42.83 28.21 29.18
C LYS A 133 -43.43 29.23 30.16
N PRO A 134 -44.61 29.80 29.87
CA PRO A 134 -45.24 30.79 30.74
C PRO A 134 -45.92 30.16 31.97
N LYS A 135 -45.80 30.84 33.12
CA LYS A 135 -46.57 30.60 34.35
C LYS A 135 -48.08 30.78 34.07
N LYS A 136 -48.89 29.77 34.39
CA LYS A 136 -50.34 29.89 34.59
C LYS A 136 -50.71 29.11 35.85
N GLY A 137 -51.48 29.76 36.74
CA GLY A 137 -52.07 29.18 37.95
C GLY A 137 -51.41 29.66 39.22
#